data_AF-A0A0R1LDJ6-F1
#
_entry.id   AF-A0A0R1LDJ6-F1
#
_cell.length_a   1.000
_cell.length_b   1.000
_cell.length_c   1.000
_cell.angle_alpha   90.00
_cell.angle_beta   90.00
_cell.angle_gamma   90.00
#
_symmetry.space_group_name_H-M   'P 1'
#
loop_
_entity.id
_entity.type
_entity.pdbx_description
1 polymer ?
#
loop_
_entity_poly.entity_id
_entity_poly.type
_entity_poly.pdbx_seq_one_letter_code
_entity_poly.pdbx_strand_id
1 'polypeptide(L)'
;MKRLNRTSHGFTLVEMTIVLFIISLLILIILPNLTGQRGRANTIHRHAMATLVEGQANAYLDEHSDERPAPEIVTYGQLEKSGYLTAQQVDRAQQEGLELGDHGRVRQATPKK
;
A
#
# COMPACT_ATOMS: atom_id res chain seq x y z
N MET A 1 70.48 14.36 0.71
CA MET A 1 69.19 13.64 0.59
C MET A 1 68.07 14.58 1.06
N LYS A 2 67.27 15.12 0.13
CA LYS A 2 66.26 16.15 0.39
C LYS A 2 64.95 15.46 0.81
N ARG A 3 64.55 15.58 2.07
CA ARG A 3 63.30 14.98 2.60
C ARG A 3 62.11 15.81 2.10
N LEU A 4 61.22 15.17 1.35
CA LEU A 4 59.99 15.76 0.83
C LEU A 4 58.91 15.65 1.91
N ASN A 5 58.69 16.73 2.66
CA ASN A 5 57.60 16.81 3.64
C ASN A 5 56.27 16.93 2.89
N ARG A 6 55.56 15.82 2.72
CA ARG A 6 54.17 15.81 2.24
C ARG A 6 53.24 16.09 3.42
N THR A 7 52.75 17.32 3.50
CA THR A 7 51.66 17.71 4.41
C THR A 7 50.32 17.32 3.78
N SER A 8 49.83 16.13 4.09
CA SER A 8 48.45 15.77 3.75
C SER A 8 47.51 16.52 4.69
N HIS A 9 46.74 17.46 4.14
CA HIS A 9 45.65 18.10 4.87
C HIS A 9 44.55 17.06 5.07
N GLY A 10 44.32 16.67 6.34
CA GLY A 10 43.34 15.66 6.71
C GLY A 10 41.94 16.24 6.85
N PHE A 11 40.94 15.41 6.53
CA PHE A 11 39.52 15.70 6.76
C PHE A 11 39.29 16.03 8.24
N THR A 12 38.70 17.19 8.53
CA THR A 12 38.52 17.63 9.93
C THR A 12 37.18 17.16 10.50
N LEU A 13 37.07 17.08 11.83
CA LEU A 13 35.78 16.82 12.49
C LEU A 13 34.74 17.90 12.15
N VAL A 14 35.19 19.16 12.04
CA VAL A 14 34.32 20.29 11.65
C VAL A 14 33.75 20.11 10.24
N GLU A 15 34.54 19.54 9.34
CA GLU A 15 34.10 19.24 7.98
C GLU A 15 33.04 18.12 7.99
N MET A 16 33.21 17.08 8.81
CA MET A 16 32.19 16.01 8.94
C MET A 16 30.89 16.57 9.53
N THR A 17 30.96 17.46 10.53
CA THR A 17 29.75 18.00 11.17
C THR A 17 28.95 18.90 10.22
N ILE A 18 29.62 19.74 9.42
CA ILE A 18 28.94 20.57 8.41
C ILE A 18 28.27 19.68 7.35
N VAL A 19 28.93 18.60 6.91
CA VAL A 19 28.33 17.66 5.94
C VAL A 19 27.08 16.99 6.52
N LEU A 20 27.15 16.47 7.75
CA LEU A 20 25.99 15.86 8.42
C LEU A 20 24.85 16.86 8.65
N PHE A 21 25.18 18.12 8.94
CA PHE A 21 24.21 19.20 9.05
C PHE A 21 23.49 19.44 7.72
N ILE A 22 24.22 19.54 6.61
CA ILE A 22 23.62 19.73 5.28
C ILE A 22 22.75 18.52 4.89
N ILE A 23 23.21 17.28 5.11
CA ILE A 23 22.43 16.07 4.84
C ILE A 23 21.13 16.06 5.64
N SER A 24 21.17 16.49 6.90
CA SER A 24 19.98 16.58 7.75
C SER A 24 18.93 17.56 7.19
N LEU A 25 19.37 18.71 6.67
CA LEU A 25 18.48 19.67 6.00
C LEU A 25 17.87 19.08 4.72
N LEU A 26 18.66 18.37 3.92
CA LEU A 26 18.16 17.70 2.71
C LEU A 26 17.10 16.64 3.04
N ILE A 27 17.34 15.80 4.06
CA ILE A 27 16.36 14.79 4.51
C ILE A 27 15.06 15.47 4.96
N LEU A 28 15.15 16.59 5.68
CA LEU A 28 13.96 17.33 6.14
C LEU A 28 13.09 17.83 4.99
N ILE A 29 13.69 18.22 3.86
CA ILE A 29 12.96 18.64 2.66
C ILE A 29 12.37 17.43 1.90
N ILE A 30 13.10 16.32 1.83
CA ILE A 30 12.71 15.13 1.05
C ILE A 30 11.62 14.30 1.77
N LEU A 31 11.72 14.15 3.09
CA LEU A 31 10.82 13.31 3.89
C LEU A 31 9.32 13.65 3.79
N PRO A 32 8.88 14.93 3.84
CA PRO A 32 7.47 15.27 3.68
C PRO A 32 6.95 14.90 2.29
N ASN A 33 7.78 15.09 1.25
CA ASN A 33 7.41 14.74 -0.13
C ASN A 33 7.29 13.21 -0.30
N LEU A 34 8.21 12.43 0.28
CA LEU A 34 8.14 10.96 0.28
C LEU A 34 6.91 10.43 1.03
N THR A 35 6.63 10.97 2.22
CA THR A 35 5.48 10.54 3.04
C THR A 35 4.15 10.83 2.31
N GLY A 36 4.02 12.00 1.68
CA GLY A 36 2.84 12.34 0.89
C GLY A 36 2.65 11.47 -0.37
N GLN A 37 3.74 11.06 -1.03
CA GLN A 37 3.67 10.14 -2.16
C GLN A 37 3.27 8.72 -1.73
N ARG A 38 3.85 8.21 -0.64
CA ARG A 38 3.46 6.91 -0.05
C ARG A 38 1.98 6.88 0.34
N GLY A 39 1.47 7.97 0.95
CA GLY A 39 0.06 8.10 1.28
C GLY A 39 -0.85 8.01 0.04
N ARG A 40 -0.52 8.75 -1.03
CA ARG A 40 -1.25 8.70 -2.30
C ARG A 40 -1.22 7.32 -2.96
N ALA A 41 -0.05 6.68 -2.99
CA ALA A 41 0.08 5.31 -3.50
C ALA A 41 -0.81 4.34 -2.71
N ASN A 42 -0.85 4.47 -1.37
CA ASN A 42 -1.72 3.65 -0.54
C ASN A 42 -3.20 3.87 -0.82
N THR A 43 -3.65 5.12 -1.03
CA THR A 43 -5.05 5.39 -1.39
C THR A 43 -5.45 4.81 -2.74
N ILE A 44 -4.57 4.90 -3.75
CA ILE A 44 -4.81 4.32 -5.07
C ILE A 44 -4.86 2.79 -4.96
N HIS A 45 -3.92 2.21 -4.22
CA HIS A 45 -3.86 0.77 -3.98
C HIS A 45 -5.16 0.26 -3.33
N ARG A 46 -5.64 0.94 -2.27
CA ARG A 46 -6.90 0.60 -1.60
C ARG A 46 -8.11 0.70 -2.52
N HIS A 47 -8.18 1.76 -3.33
CA HIS A 47 -9.26 1.91 -4.30
C HIS A 47 -9.24 0.79 -5.34
N ALA A 48 -8.07 0.48 -5.90
CA ALA A 48 -7.92 -0.61 -6.86
C ALA A 48 -8.34 -1.96 -6.25
N MET A 49 -7.97 -2.22 -5.00
CA MET A 49 -8.39 -3.43 -4.29
C MET A 49 -9.92 -3.50 -4.12
N ALA A 50 -10.56 -2.40 -3.72
CA ALA A 50 -12.02 -2.33 -3.62
C ALA A 50 -12.70 -2.62 -4.96
N THR A 51 -12.23 -2.00 -6.05
CA THR A 51 -12.76 -2.24 -7.41
C THR A 51 -12.54 -3.68 -7.87
N LEU A 52 -11.39 -4.29 -7.55
CA LEU A 52 -11.11 -5.67 -7.87
C LEU A 52 -12.09 -6.61 -7.15
N VAL A 53 -12.23 -6.45 -5.83
CA VAL A 53 -13.14 -7.27 -5.02
C VAL A 53 -14.59 -7.10 -5.47
N GLU A 54 -15.04 -5.87 -5.75
CA GLU A 54 -16.38 -5.59 -6.27
C GLU A 54 -16.60 -6.26 -7.64
N GLY A 55 -15.63 -6.17 -8.55
CA GLY A 55 -15.71 -6.83 -9.86
C GLY A 55 -15.79 -8.35 -9.74
N GLN A 56 -15.02 -8.95 -8.83
CA GLN A 56 -15.04 -10.39 -8.58
C GLN A 56 -16.34 -10.85 -7.89
N ALA A 57 -16.85 -10.05 -6.96
CA ALA A 57 -18.14 -10.28 -6.32
C ALA A 57 -19.29 -10.23 -7.34
N ASN A 58 -19.30 -9.22 -8.21
CA ASN A 58 -20.30 -9.09 -9.27
C ASN A 58 -20.20 -10.23 -10.29
N ALA A 59 -18.99 -10.63 -10.68
CA ALA A 59 -18.79 -11.77 -11.59
C ALA A 59 -19.35 -13.07 -11.00
N TYR A 60 -19.13 -13.32 -9.70
CA TYR A 60 -19.71 -14.47 -9.01
C TYR A 60 -21.24 -14.45 -9.04
N LEU A 61 -21.84 -13.31 -8.70
CA LEU A 61 -23.31 -13.15 -8.67
C LEU A 61 -23.93 -13.28 -10.06
N ASP A 62 -23.25 -12.77 -11.10
CA ASP A 62 -23.69 -12.88 -12.49
C ASP A 62 -23.67 -14.35 -12.97
N GLU A 63 -22.59 -15.07 -12.69
CA GLU A 63 -22.44 -16.47 -13.07
C GLU A 63 -23.44 -17.39 -12.34
N HIS A 64 -23.84 -17.03 -11.12
CA HIS A 64 -24.77 -17.81 -10.29
C HIS A 64 -26.20 -17.25 -10.32
N SER A 65 -26.50 -16.32 -11.23
CA SER A 65 -27.80 -15.63 -11.30
C SER A 65 -28.99 -16.55 -11.62
N ASP A 66 -28.74 -17.66 -12.33
CA ASP A 66 -29.74 -18.66 -12.69
C ASP A 66 -29.99 -19.71 -11.58
N GLU A 67 -29.22 -19.68 -10.49
CA GLU A 67 -29.43 -20.58 -9.35
C GLU A 67 -30.76 -20.30 -8.64
N ARG A 68 -31.35 -21.34 -8.03
CA ARG A 68 -32.59 -21.21 -7.26
C ARG A 68 -32.38 -21.74 -5.84
N PRO A 69 -32.30 -20.87 -4.82
CA PRO A 69 -32.39 -19.40 -4.89
C PRO A 69 -31.11 -18.75 -5.44
N ALA A 70 -31.26 -17.62 -6.13
CA ALA A 70 -30.12 -16.85 -6.61
C ALA A 70 -29.40 -16.18 -5.42
N PRO A 71 -28.05 -16.20 -5.38
CA PRO A 71 -27.31 -15.53 -4.33
C PRO A 71 -27.40 -14.00 -4.51
N GLU A 72 -27.82 -13.27 -3.48
CA GLU A 72 -27.79 -11.80 -3.45
C GLU A 72 -26.60 -11.24 -2.65
N ILE A 73 -25.99 -12.09 -1.81
CA ILE A 73 -24.88 -11.76 -0.93
C ILE A 73 -23.77 -12.78 -1.16
N VAL A 74 -22.54 -12.28 -1.29
CA VAL A 74 -21.34 -13.10 -1.43
C VAL A 74 -20.36 -12.82 -0.30
N THR A 75 -19.72 -13.87 0.18
CA THR A 75 -18.71 -13.82 1.25
C THR A 75 -17.31 -14.04 0.70
N TYR A 76 -16.29 -13.53 1.38
CA TYR A 76 -14.89 -13.75 1.00
C TYR A 76 -14.55 -15.25 0.92
N GLY A 77 -15.11 -16.08 1.80
CA GLY A 77 -14.89 -17.53 1.76
C GLY A 77 -15.49 -18.20 0.53
N GLN A 78 -16.56 -17.65 -0.06
CA GLN A 78 -17.09 -18.13 -1.34
C GLN A 78 -16.21 -17.69 -2.49
N LEU A 79 -15.79 -16.42 -2.52
CA LEU A 79 -14.90 -15.91 -3.56
C LEU A 79 -13.54 -16.62 -3.57
N GLU A 80 -13.02 -16.99 -2.41
CA GLU A 80 -11.77 -17.77 -2.30
C GLU A 80 -11.95 -19.21 -2.80
N LYS A 81 -12.99 -19.91 -2.31
CA LYS A 81 -13.25 -21.31 -2.69
C LYS A 81 -13.57 -21.46 -4.17
N SER A 82 -14.29 -20.50 -4.74
CA SER A 82 -14.65 -20.50 -6.15
C SER A 82 -13.56 -19.89 -7.04
N GLY A 83 -12.42 -19.46 -6.48
CA GLY A 83 -11.24 -19.03 -7.23
C GLY A 83 -11.29 -17.61 -7.80
N TYR A 84 -12.31 -16.81 -7.46
CA TYR A 84 -12.41 -15.40 -7.85
C TYR A 84 -11.40 -14.52 -7.10
N LEU A 85 -11.04 -14.91 -5.87
CA LEU A 85 -9.98 -14.26 -5.08
C LEU A 85 -8.98 -15.30 -4.57
N THR A 86 -7.71 -14.89 -4.49
CA THR A 86 -6.67 -15.65 -3.80
C THR A 86 -6.72 -15.39 -2.29
N ALA A 87 -6.19 -16.32 -1.50
CA ALA A 87 -6.04 -16.16 -0.04
C ALA A 87 -5.38 -14.81 0.32
N GLN A 88 -4.31 -14.45 -0.40
CA GLN A 88 -3.61 -13.19 -0.19
C GLN A 88 -4.49 -11.95 -0.47
N GLN A 89 -5.37 -12.02 -1.47
CA GLN A 89 -6.30 -10.92 -1.77
C GLN A 89 -7.39 -10.80 -0.71
N VAL A 90 -7.88 -11.93 -0.18
CA VAL A 90 -8.82 -11.94 0.94
C VAL A 90 -8.18 -11.33 2.19
N ASP A 91 -7.00 -11.80 2.57
CA ASP A 91 -6.26 -11.27 3.73
C ASP A 91 -6.05 -9.75 3.60
N ARG A 92 -5.67 -9.30 2.41
CA ARG A 92 -5.41 -7.89 2.15
C ARG A 92 -6.69 -7.05 2.15
N ALA A 93 -7.77 -7.55 1.57
CA ALA A 93 -9.07 -6.87 1.61
C ALA A 93 -9.55 -6.70 3.05
N GLN A 94 -9.37 -7.72 3.91
CA GLN A 94 -9.71 -7.65 5.32
C GLN A 94 -8.81 -6.67 6.09
N GLN A 95 -7.50 -6.67 5.83
CA GLN A 95 -6.57 -5.70 6.42
C GLN A 95 -6.91 -4.26 6.04
N GLU A 96 -7.42 -4.04 4.82
CA GLU A 96 -7.83 -2.72 4.33
C GLU A 96 -9.24 -2.31 4.79
N GLY A 97 -9.94 -3.18 5.54
CA GLY A 97 -11.28 -2.94 6.08
C GLY A 97 -12.36 -2.94 5.01
N LEU A 98 -12.18 -3.71 3.94
CA LEU A 98 -13.17 -3.86 2.88
C LEU A 98 -14.22 -4.87 3.35
N GLU A 99 -15.49 -4.45 3.31
CA GLU A 99 -16.63 -5.28 3.65
C GLU A 99 -17.48 -5.49 2.39
N LEU A 100 -17.83 -6.75 2.10
CA LEU A 100 -18.77 -7.09 1.04
C LEU A 100 -20.20 -6.80 1.53
N GLY A 101 -20.89 -5.91 0.84
CA GLY A 101 -22.31 -5.62 1.03
C GLY A 101 -23.19 -6.27 -0.05
N ASP A 102 -24.46 -5.90 -0.05
CA ASP A 102 -25.46 -6.46 -0.96
C ASP A 102 -25.11 -6.21 -2.44
N HIS A 103 -25.42 -7.19 -3.30
CA HIS A 103 -25.15 -7.14 -4.74
C HIS A 103 -23.69 -6.83 -5.09
N GLY A 104 -22.74 -7.43 -4.36
CA GLY A 104 -21.31 -7.35 -4.67
C GLY A 104 -20.65 -5.99 -4.41
N ARG A 105 -21.39 -5.02 -3.89
CA ARG A 105 -20.84 -3.70 -3.56
C ARG A 105 -19.89 -3.78 -2.37
N VAL A 106 -18.69 -3.26 -2.54
CA VAL A 106 -17.72 -3.16 -1.46
C VAL A 106 -17.94 -1.87 -0.68
N ARG A 107 -18.17 -1.99 0.62
CA ARG A 107 -18.14 -0.86 1.56
C ARG A 107 -16.75 -0.79 2.19
N GLN A 108 -16.14 0.38 2.15
CA GLN A 108 -14.97 0.64 2.97
C GLN A 108 -15.47 0.95 4.38
N ALA A 109 -15.13 0.10 5.35
CA ALA A 109 -15.32 0.46 6.75
C ALA A 109 -14.51 1.74 7.01
N THR A 110 -15.18 2.79 7.47
CA THR A 110 -14.53 4.03 7.90
C THR A 110 -13.48 3.64 8.94
N PRO A 111 -12.20 4.05 8.81
CA PRO A 111 -11.20 3.73 9.82
C PRO A 111 -11.72 4.24 11.17
N LYS A 112 -11.81 3.35 12.17
CA LYS A 112 -12.08 3.75 13.55
C LYS A 112 -11.00 4.77 13.91
N LYS A 113 -11.42 6.02 14.11
CA LYS A 113 -10.57 7.10 14.62
C LYS A 113 -9.95 6.71 15.95
#